data_AF-A0A4P6Q666-F1
#
_entry.id   AF-A0A4P6Q666-F1
#
_cell.length_a   1.000
_cell.length_b   1.000
_cell.length_c   1.000
_cell.angle_alpha   90.00
_cell.angle_beta   90.00
_cell.angle_gamma   90.00
#
_symmetry.space_group_name_H-M   'P 1'
#
loop_
_entity.id
_entity.type
_entity.pdbx_description
1 polymer ?
#
loop_
_entity_poly.entity_id
_entity_poly.type
_entity_poly.pdbx_seq_one_letter_code
_entity_poly.pdbx_strand_id
1 'polypeptide(L)'
;MRGGACQQRRHEVAGQVGGVLLGALARSGEVAIDWLFGGMSRFLPEQWRRFRGAVPEAADGAEVAAYAARMEHADPGVRERAAQEWTRWEDAVVAHEAAGDPTAYSGRPTRDRLAFVRIASRYFAHAAWLEEGVLLARAHRLASVPGVLVHGRLDLSAPLETAWQLRRTWPGARLEVLDDAGHTGSTRMRARVVAALDGFADAAG
;
A
#
# COMPACT_ATOMS: atom_id res chain seq x y z
N MET A 1 25.30 2.33 20.10
CA MET A 1 25.54 3.55 19.31
C MET A 1 26.24 3.19 18.01
N ARG A 2 25.56 3.36 16.88
CA ARG A 2 26.08 3.68 15.53
C ARG A 2 24.86 3.85 14.63
N GLY A 3 24.20 5.01 14.77
CA GLY A 3 23.20 5.47 13.82
C GLY A 3 23.92 5.92 12.57
N GLY A 4 23.81 5.14 11.50
CA GLY A 4 24.19 5.58 10.16
C GLY A 4 23.07 6.46 9.63
N ALA A 5 23.15 7.77 9.89
CA ALA A 5 22.27 8.74 9.23
C ALA A 5 22.55 8.67 7.72
N CYS A 6 21.61 8.11 6.96
CA CYS A 6 21.58 8.25 5.51
C CYS A 6 21.46 9.75 5.21
N GLN A 7 22.57 10.34 4.80
CA GLN A 7 22.66 11.76 4.46
C GLN A 7 21.85 11.98 3.18
N GLN A 8 20.55 12.24 3.35
CA GLN A 8 19.62 12.58 2.26
C GLN A 8 20.13 13.85 1.58
N ARG A 9 20.82 13.67 0.45
CA ARG A 9 21.18 14.78 -0.44
C ARG A 9 19.91 15.57 -0.76
N ARG A 10 19.98 16.89 -0.58
CA ARG A 10 18.91 17.83 -0.94
C ARG A 10 18.81 17.90 -2.47
N HIS A 11 18.18 16.92 -3.08
CA HIS A 11 17.68 17.07 -4.44
C HIS A 11 16.42 17.95 -4.33
N GLU A 12 16.46 19.14 -4.92
CA GLU A 12 15.23 19.84 -5.26
C GLU A 12 14.44 18.91 -6.18
N VAL A 13 13.19 18.60 -5.81
CA VAL A 13 12.29 17.80 -6.67
C VAL A 13 11.96 18.58 -7.94
N ALA A 14 12.04 19.92 -7.84
CA ALA A 14 11.83 20.85 -8.95
C ALA A 14 12.87 20.61 -10.06
N GLY A 15 12.38 20.33 -11.27
CA GLY A 15 13.19 20.18 -12.48
C GLY A 15 13.41 18.74 -12.97
N GLN A 16 13.11 17.72 -12.17
CA GLN A 16 13.19 16.30 -12.60
C GLN A 16 11.83 15.61 -12.73
N VAL A 17 10.77 16.18 -12.15
CA VAL A 17 9.43 15.60 -12.12
C VAL A 17 8.44 16.59 -12.71
N GLY A 18 7.85 16.25 -13.87
CA GLY A 18 6.85 17.08 -14.57
C GLY A 18 5.43 16.96 -14.02
N GLY A 19 5.12 15.86 -13.33
CA GLY A 19 3.82 15.62 -12.71
C GLY A 19 3.83 14.31 -11.93
N VAL A 20 2.90 14.16 -10.99
CA VAL A 20 2.76 12.95 -10.18
C VAL A 20 1.30 12.50 -10.16
N LEU A 21 1.08 11.23 -10.49
CA LEU A 21 -0.20 10.56 -10.38
C LEU A 21 -0.09 9.45 -9.35
N LEU A 22 -1.01 9.42 -8.38
CA LEU A 22 -1.11 8.35 -7.39
C LEU A 22 -2.55 7.79 -7.38
N GLY A 23 -2.68 6.48 -7.55
CA GLY A 23 -3.94 5.75 -7.45
C GLY A 23 -3.90 4.79 -6.25
N ALA A 24 -5.04 4.61 -5.55
CA ALA A 24 -5.17 3.65 -4.44
C ALA A 24 -4.00 3.75 -3.45
N LEU A 25 -3.89 4.93 -2.83
CA LEU A 25 -2.70 5.37 -2.13
C LEU A 25 -2.56 4.66 -0.78
N ALA A 26 -1.65 3.69 -0.72
CA ALA A 26 -1.17 3.15 0.52
C ALA A 26 0.02 3.96 1.06
N ARG A 27 0.14 4.01 2.39
CA ARG A 27 1.37 4.44 3.06
C ARG A 27 1.91 3.31 3.92
N SER A 28 3.22 3.26 4.07
CA SER A 28 3.83 2.51 5.16
C SER A 28 3.73 3.30 6.47
N GLY A 29 4.11 2.65 7.57
CA GLY A 29 4.01 3.21 8.91
C GLY A 29 3.14 2.35 9.81
N GLU A 30 3.39 2.42 11.11
CA GLU A 30 2.80 1.53 12.10
C GLU A 30 1.28 1.60 12.06
N VAL A 31 0.69 2.78 11.95
CA VAL A 31 -0.78 2.96 11.90
C VAL A 31 -1.42 2.31 10.68
N ALA A 32 -0.79 2.43 9.50
CA ALA A 32 -1.34 1.85 8.27
C ALA A 32 -1.17 0.32 8.25
N ILE A 33 -0.06 -0.18 8.78
CA ILE A 33 0.21 -1.60 8.91
C ILE A 33 -0.71 -2.23 9.95
N ASP A 34 -0.88 -1.59 11.11
CA ASP A 34 -1.80 -2.03 12.16
C ASP A 34 -3.25 -2.05 11.66
N TRP A 35 -3.67 -1.07 10.87
CA TRP A 35 -4.98 -1.08 10.23
C TRP A 35 -5.18 -2.34 9.38
N LEU A 36 -4.28 -2.60 8.43
CA LEU A 36 -4.42 -3.72 7.49
C LEU A 36 -4.16 -5.09 8.15
N PHE A 37 -3.27 -5.17 9.13
CA PHE A 37 -2.85 -6.41 9.80
C PHE A 37 -3.20 -6.39 11.30
N GLY A 38 -4.41 -5.96 11.61
CA GLY A 38 -4.91 -5.88 12.98
C GLY A 38 -6.30 -5.26 13.05
N GLY A 39 -6.44 -4.02 12.59
CA GLY A 39 -7.70 -3.28 12.55
C GLY A 39 -8.79 -4.00 11.76
N MET A 40 -8.47 -4.49 10.56
CA MET A 40 -9.40 -5.22 9.69
C MET A 40 -9.88 -6.55 10.29
N SER A 41 -9.21 -7.09 11.31
CA SER A 41 -9.65 -8.31 12.00
C SER A 41 -11.04 -8.18 12.64
N ARG A 42 -11.45 -6.95 12.98
CA ARG A 42 -12.77 -6.66 13.56
C ARG A 42 -13.90 -6.92 12.58
N PHE A 43 -13.63 -6.80 11.28
CA PHE A 43 -14.58 -7.05 10.21
C PHE A 43 -14.47 -8.48 9.67
N LEU A 44 -13.26 -9.06 9.70
CA LEU A 44 -12.93 -10.36 9.09
C LEU A 44 -12.31 -11.34 10.11
N PRO A 45 -13.00 -11.67 11.23
CA PRO A 45 -12.40 -12.42 12.33
C PRO A 45 -12.01 -13.85 11.94
N GLU A 46 -12.77 -14.50 11.07
CA GLU A 46 -12.48 -15.88 10.63
C GLU A 46 -11.23 -15.94 9.74
N GLN A 47 -11.12 -15.00 8.80
CA GLN A 47 -9.99 -14.87 7.88
C GLN A 47 -8.73 -14.43 8.64
N TRP A 48 -8.89 -13.53 9.62
CA TRP A 48 -7.80 -13.12 10.50
C TRP A 48 -7.26 -14.29 11.33
N ARG A 49 -8.15 -15.09 11.93
CA ARG A 49 -7.74 -16.31 12.68
C ARG A 49 -6.95 -17.27 11.80
N ARG A 50 -7.34 -17.42 10.53
CA ARG A 50 -6.64 -18.25 9.55
C ARG A 50 -5.24 -17.68 9.23
N PHE A 51 -5.13 -16.39 8.95
CA PHE A 51 -3.86 -15.69 8.71
C PHE A 51 -2.90 -15.86 9.90
N ARG A 52 -3.37 -15.54 11.11
CA ARG A 52 -2.63 -15.76 12.37
C ARG A 52 -2.19 -17.21 12.56
N GLY A 53 -3.03 -18.18 12.19
CA GLY A 53 -2.73 -19.60 12.28
C GLY A 53 -1.56 -20.07 11.41
N ALA A 54 -1.11 -19.28 10.43
CA ALA A 54 0.09 -19.59 9.65
C ALA A 54 1.39 -19.21 10.39
N VAL A 55 1.31 -18.30 11.36
CA VAL A 55 2.40 -17.78 12.20
C VAL A 55 2.03 -17.83 13.69
N PRO A 56 1.69 -19.01 14.24
CA PRO A 56 1.17 -19.14 15.61
C PRO A 56 2.17 -18.71 16.71
N GLU A 57 3.46 -18.61 16.38
CA GLU A 57 4.52 -18.11 17.25
C GLU A 57 4.55 -16.58 17.37
N ALA A 58 3.85 -15.86 16.50
CA ALA A 58 3.84 -14.41 16.51
C ALA A 58 3.05 -13.89 17.73
N ALA A 59 3.66 -12.95 18.47
CA ALA A 59 2.90 -12.12 19.41
C ALA A 59 1.92 -11.22 18.64
N ASP A 60 0.91 -10.71 19.34
CA ASP A 60 -0.05 -9.75 18.76
C ASP A 60 0.69 -8.50 18.24
N GLY A 61 0.43 -8.14 16.98
CA GLY A 61 1.10 -7.05 16.29
C GLY A 61 2.44 -7.42 15.64
N ALA A 62 2.93 -8.65 15.82
CA ALA A 62 4.18 -9.13 15.22
C ALA A 62 3.96 -10.06 14.00
N GLU A 63 2.72 -10.21 13.53
CA GLU A 63 2.35 -11.15 12.47
C GLU A 63 3.13 -10.85 11.19
N VAL A 64 3.18 -9.59 10.77
CA VAL A 64 3.87 -9.17 9.55
C VAL A 64 5.36 -9.51 9.60
N ALA A 65 6.01 -9.29 10.73
CA ALA A 65 7.43 -9.63 10.92
C ALA A 65 7.64 -11.15 10.91
N ALA A 66 6.73 -11.93 11.49
CA ALA A 66 6.78 -13.38 11.44
C ALA A 66 6.62 -13.89 10.00
N TYR A 67 5.69 -13.34 9.22
CA TYR A 67 5.56 -13.66 7.79
C TYR A 67 6.83 -13.32 7.00
N ALA A 68 7.45 -12.16 7.26
CA ALA A 68 8.73 -11.80 6.63
C ALA A 68 9.83 -12.83 6.93
N ALA A 69 9.90 -13.35 8.17
CA ALA A 69 10.82 -14.42 8.53
C ALA A 69 10.49 -15.74 7.83
N ARG A 70 9.21 -16.13 7.74
CA ARG A 70 8.77 -17.35 7.03
C ARG A 70 9.12 -17.30 5.54
N MET A 71 9.04 -16.13 4.91
CA MET A 71 9.40 -15.95 3.49
C MET A 71 10.91 -16.13 3.21
N GLU A 72 11.76 -16.14 4.24
CA GLU A 72 13.20 -16.42 4.14
C GLU A 72 13.56 -17.84 4.63
N HIS A 73 12.57 -18.65 5.03
CA HIS A 73 12.80 -20.00 5.52
C HIS A 73 13.40 -20.91 4.43
N ALA A 74 14.28 -21.85 4.79
CA ALA A 74 14.96 -22.73 3.84
C ALA A 74 14.00 -23.67 3.08
N ASP A 75 13.00 -24.22 3.79
CA ASP A 75 11.95 -25.05 3.21
C ASP A 75 11.01 -24.25 2.28
N PRO A 76 10.92 -24.59 0.99
CA PRO A 76 9.97 -23.99 0.05
C PRO A 76 8.50 -24.11 0.47
N GLY A 77 8.10 -25.21 1.09
CA GLY A 77 6.71 -25.44 1.52
C GLY A 77 6.27 -24.44 2.60
N VAL A 78 7.19 -24.03 3.48
CA VAL A 78 6.94 -22.97 4.48
C VAL A 78 6.70 -21.63 3.79
N ARG A 79 7.53 -21.28 2.79
CA ARG A 79 7.38 -20.03 2.03
C ARG A 79 6.09 -20.00 1.22
N GLU A 80 5.74 -21.12 0.58
CA GLU A 80 4.52 -21.24 -0.22
C GLU A 80 3.26 -21.12 0.64
N ARG A 81 3.22 -21.80 1.79
CA ARG A 81 2.10 -21.69 2.73
C ARG A 81 1.97 -20.27 3.27
N ALA A 82 3.08 -19.64 3.67
CA ALA A 82 3.07 -18.25 4.11
C ALA A 82 2.54 -17.32 3.00
N ALA A 83 3.05 -17.43 1.78
CA ALA A 83 2.58 -16.60 0.67
C ALA A 83 1.09 -16.82 0.36
N GLN A 84 0.62 -18.07 0.39
CA GLN A 84 -0.79 -18.36 0.16
C GLN A 84 -1.68 -17.74 1.22
N GLU A 85 -1.37 -17.92 2.51
CA GLU A 85 -2.20 -17.39 3.60
C GLU A 85 -2.16 -15.87 3.69
N TRP A 86 -1.02 -15.25 3.39
CA TRP A 86 -0.92 -13.81 3.25
C TRP A 86 -1.83 -13.26 2.15
N THR A 87 -1.75 -13.82 0.94
CA THR A 87 -2.59 -13.33 -0.16
C THR A 87 -4.08 -13.58 0.05
N ARG A 88 -4.46 -14.68 0.73
CA ARG A 88 -5.87 -14.92 1.10
C ARG A 88 -6.39 -13.89 2.09
N TRP A 89 -5.54 -13.39 2.99
CA TRP A 89 -5.90 -12.29 3.88
C TRP A 89 -6.16 -11.00 3.10
N GLU A 90 -5.21 -10.58 2.25
CA GLU A 90 -5.39 -9.36 1.45
C GLU A 90 -6.58 -9.46 0.48
N ASP A 91 -6.78 -10.62 -0.16
CA ASP A 91 -7.96 -10.89 -0.99
C ASP A 91 -9.27 -10.74 -0.22
N ALA A 92 -9.33 -11.26 1.01
CA ALA A 92 -10.52 -11.14 1.84
C ALA A 92 -10.82 -9.68 2.21
N VAL A 93 -9.79 -8.85 2.41
CA VAL A 93 -9.96 -7.41 2.67
C VAL A 93 -10.54 -6.71 1.44
N VAL A 94 -9.94 -6.90 0.26
CA VAL A 94 -10.36 -6.17 -0.95
C VAL A 94 -11.67 -6.71 -1.55
N ALA A 95 -12.06 -7.95 -1.27
CA ALA A 95 -13.30 -8.56 -1.75
C ALA A 95 -14.57 -7.80 -1.32
N HIS A 96 -14.51 -7.02 -0.24
CA HIS A 96 -15.64 -6.25 0.29
C HIS A 96 -15.70 -4.81 -0.24
N GLU A 97 -14.76 -4.41 -1.08
CA GLU A 97 -14.72 -3.08 -1.66
C GLU A 97 -15.58 -2.98 -2.93
N ALA A 98 -15.89 -1.75 -3.36
CA ALA A 98 -16.58 -1.53 -4.62
C ALA A 98 -15.71 -2.02 -5.79
N ALA A 99 -16.28 -2.90 -6.64
CA ALA A 99 -15.54 -3.62 -7.69
C ALA A 99 -14.32 -4.44 -7.19
N GLY A 100 -14.38 -4.89 -5.92
CA GLY A 100 -13.38 -5.77 -5.32
C GLY A 100 -13.23 -7.11 -6.05
N ASP A 101 -12.00 -7.58 -6.17
CA ASP A 101 -11.67 -8.90 -6.72
C ASP A 101 -11.14 -9.82 -5.61
N PRO A 102 -11.88 -10.89 -5.23
CA PRO A 102 -11.48 -11.83 -4.17
C PRO A 102 -10.29 -12.73 -4.57
N THR A 103 -9.67 -12.48 -5.72
CA THR A 103 -8.51 -13.22 -6.24
C THR A 103 -7.37 -12.32 -6.69
N ALA A 104 -7.45 -11.00 -6.42
CA ALA A 104 -6.48 -9.98 -6.85
C ALA A 104 -5.02 -10.32 -6.50
N TYR A 105 -4.80 -11.03 -5.39
CA TYR A 105 -3.51 -11.45 -4.89
C TYR A 105 -3.32 -12.96 -5.00
N SER A 106 -4.27 -13.79 -4.57
CA SER A 106 -4.07 -15.25 -4.56
C SER A 106 -4.14 -15.89 -5.95
N GLY A 107 -4.82 -15.26 -6.90
CA GLY A 107 -4.94 -15.69 -8.30
C GLY A 107 -3.67 -15.50 -9.12
N ARG A 108 -2.65 -14.85 -8.56
CA ARG A 108 -1.34 -14.67 -9.20
C ARG A 108 -0.62 -16.00 -9.41
N PRO A 109 0.21 -16.12 -10.47
CA PRO A 109 1.13 -17.25 -10.62
C PRO A 109 1.98 -17.45 -9.35
N THR A 110 2.27 -18.70 -8.97
CA THR A 110 2.98 -19.03 -7.72
C THR A 110 4.27 -18.23 -7.53
N ARG A 111 5.08 -18.08 -8.59
CA ARG A 111 6.33 -17.31 -8.56
C ARG A 111 6.08 -15.85 -8.19
N ASP A 112 5.07 -15.22 -8.80
CA ASP A 112 4.76 -13.81 -8.61
C ASP A 112 4.16 -13.58 -7.23
N ARG A 113 3.35 -14.52 -6.76
CA ARG A 113 2.81 -14.52 -5.40
C ARG A 113 3.90 -14.60 -4.34
N LEU A 114 4.86 -15.52 -4.50
CA LEU A 114 6.03 -15.64 -3.61
C LEU A 114 6.86 -14.35 -3.60
N ALA A 115 7.13 -13.76 -4.77
CA ALA A 115 7.86 -12.51 -4.88
C ALA A 115 7.11 -11.35 -4.21
N PHE A 116 5.81 -11.22 -4.47
CA PHE A 116 4.94 -10.20 -3.88
C PHE A 116 4.99 -10.27 -2.35
N VAL A 117 4.68 -11.44 -1.76
CA VAL A 117 4.61 -11.56 -0.30
C VAL A 117 5.99 -11.36 0.34
N ARG A 118 7.06 -11.88 -0.25
CA ARG A 118 8.42 -11.69 0.28
C ARG A 118 8.80 -10.21 0.33
N ILE A 119 8.51 -9.45 -0.72
CA ILE A 119 8.82 -8.02 -0.78
C ILE A 119 7.90 -7.24 0.16
N ALA A 120 6.59 -7.45 0.08
CA ALA A 120 5.59 -6.72 0.87
C ALA A 120 5.80 -6.92 2.37
N SER A 121 5.85 -8.17 2.83
CA SER A 121 6.05 -8.48 4.26
C SER A 121 7.35 -7.89 4.79
N ARG A 122 8.44 -7.89 4.00
CA ARG A 122 9.71 -7.30 4.42
C ARG A 122 9.65 -5.78 4.53
N TYR A 123 9.02 -5.09 3.59
CA TYR A 123 8.84 -3.64 3.67
C TYR A 123 7.92 -3.25 4.83
N PHE A 124 6.81 -3.94 5.02
CA PHE A 124 5.90 -3.68 6.14
C PHE A 124 6.55 -3.99 7.49
N ALA A 125 7.27 -5.10 7.63
CA ALA A 125 7.96 -5.45 8.88
C ALA A 125 9.00 -4.40 9.34
N HIS A 126 9.45 -3.53 8.45
CA HIS A 126 10.42 -2.46 8.75
C HIS A 126 9.82 -1.06 8.63
N ALA A 127 8.50 -0.91 8.48
CA ALA A 127 7.85 0.37 8.17
C ALA A 127 8.52 1.11 7.00
N ALA A 128 8.96 0.36 5.98
CA ALA A 128 9.75 0.82 4.85
C ALA A 128 11.04 1.60 5.23
N TRP A 129 11.57 1.39 6.43
CA TRP A 129 12.71 2.13 7.02
C TRP A 129 12.48 3.65 7.06
N LEU A 130 11.22 4.07 7.13
CA LEU A 130 10.82 5.46 7.23
C LEU A 130 10.42 5.80 8.66
N GLU A 131 10.69 7.04 9.05
CA GLU A 131 10.06 7.63 10.24
C GLU A 131 8.55 7.78 10.01
N GLU A 132 7.75 7.51 11.04
CA GLU A 132 6.29 7.59 10.96
C GLU A 132 5.84 8.97 10.45
N GLY A 133 4.93 8.98 9.46
CA GLY A 133 4.37 10.21 8.90
C GLY A 133 5.33 11.09 8.08
N VAL A 134 6.60 10.70 7.90
CA VAL A 134 7.62 11.53 7.24
C VAL A 134 7.24 11.94 5.81
N LEU A 135 6.52 11.09 5.08
CA LEU A 135 6.08 11.37 3.71
C LEU A 135 5.06 12.52 3.68
N LEU A 136 4.09 12.50 4.59
CA LEU A 136 3.07 13.56 4.70
C LEU A 136 3.69 14.87 5.20
N ALA A 137 4.57 14.78 6.22
CA ALA A 137 5.27 15.95 6.76
C ALA A 137 6.13 16.65 5.69
N ARG A 138 6.68 15.89 4.75
CA ARG A 138 7.55 16.41 3.66
C ARG A 138 6.82 16.61 2.33
N ALA A 139 5.51 16.36 2.25
CA ALA A 139 4.74 16.49 1.02
C ALA A 139 4.71 17.92 0.46
N HIS A 140 4.92 18.94 1.31
CA HIS A 140 5.07 20.33 0.90
C HIS A 140 6.20 20.55 -0.13
N ARG A 141 7.18 19.64 -0.20
CA ARG A 141 8.27 19.68 -1.20
C ARG A 141 7.77 19.43 -2.63
N LEU A 142 6.55 18.93 -2.79
CA LEU A 142 5.88 18.76 -4.07
C LEU A 142 5.04 19.98 -4.46
N ALA A 143 5.03 21.08 -3.70
CA ALA A 143 4.13 22.20 -3.93
C ALA A 143 4.15 22.78 -5.36
N SER A 144 5.30 22.74 -6.04
CA SER A 144 5.45 23.18 -7.43
C SER A 144 5.19 22.10 -8.48
N VAL A 145 4.95 20.85 -8.06
CA VAL A 145 4.72 19.70 -8.94
C VAL A 145 3.21 19.48 -9.09
N PRO A 146 2.66 19.46 -10.31
CA PRO A 146 1.27 19.08 -10.55
C PRO A 146 0.98 17.67 -10.02
N GLY A 147 -0.13 17.52 -9.30
CA GLY A 147 -0.52 16.26 -8.68
C GLY A 147 -1.94 15.82 -9.00
N VAL A 148 -2.13 14.54 -9.30
CA VAL A 148 -3.47 13.92 -9.34
C VAL A 148 -3.49 12.71 -8.42
N LEU A 149 -4.41 12.74 -7.46
CA LEU A 149 -4.71 11.63 -6.56
C LEU A 149 -6.06 11.06 -6.97
N VAL A 150 -6.14 9.76 -7.25
CA VAL A 150 -7.41 9.07 -7.53
C VAL A 150 -7.58 7.97 -6.50
N HIS A 151 -8.69 7.97 -5.77
CA HIS A 151 -8.87 7.05 -4.64
C HIS A 151 -10.30 6.52 -4.53
N GLY A 152 -10.43 5.24 -4.24
CA GLY A 152 -11.70 4.65 -3.82
C GLY A 152 -12.18 5.25 -2.48
N ARG A 153 -13.48 5.51 -2.36
CA ARG A 153 -14.10 6.00 -1.11
C ARG A 153 -13.93 5.02 0.04
N LEU A 154 -14.16 3.75 -0.26
CA LEU A 154 -14.13 2.62 0.66
C LEU A 154 -13.05 1.63 0.24
N ASP A 155 -11.84 2.15 -0.01
CA ASP A 155 -10.63 1.32 -0.03
C ASP A 155 -10.32 0.91 1.41
N LEU A 156 -10.59 -0.35 1.73
CA LEU A 156 -10.42 -0.94 3.05
C LEU A 156 -8.97 -1.34 3.27
N SER A 157 -8.22 -1.68 2.23
CA SER A 157 -6.82 -2.04 2.36
C SER A 157 -5.93 -0.82 2.69
N ALA A 158 -6.27 0.34 2.12
CA ALA A 158 -5.58 1.60 2.26
C ALA A 158 -6.61 2.74 2.42
N PRO A 159 -7.01 3.08 3.66
CA PRO A 159 -8.06 4.06 3.89
C PRO A 159 -7.83 5.42 3.21
N LEU A 160 -8.91 5.99 2.67
CA LEU A 160 -8.97 7.29 2.00
C LEU A 160 -8.29 8.42 2.80
N GLU A 161 -8.25 8.30 4.13
CA GLU A 161 -7.59 9.24 5.03
C GLU A 161 -6.21 9.65 4.54
N THR A 162 -5.39 8.71 4.06
CA THR A 162 -4.03 8.99 3.60
C THR A 162 -4.03 9.97 2.40
N ALA A 163 -4.88 9.72 1.40
CA ALA A 163 -4.99 10.58 0.23
C ALA A 163 -5.59 11.95 0.58
N TRP A 164 -6.55 11.98 1.50
CA TRP A 164 -7.13 13.22 2.01
C TRP A 164 -6.09 14.07 2.76
N GLN A 165 -5.30 13.46 3.64
CA GLN A 165 -4.20 14.14 4.33
C GLN A 165 -3.14 14.65 3.35
N LEU A 166 -2.72 13.81 2.39
CA LEU A 166 -1.73 14.19 1.39
C LEU A 166 -2.18 15.42 0.59
N ARG A 167 -3.42 15.43 0.10
CA ARG A 167 -4.01 16.58 -0.62
C ARG A 167 -3.95 17.86 0.20
N ARG A 168 -4.16 17.81 1.52
CA ARG A 168 -4.09 19.00 2.39
C ARG A 168 -2.67 19.54 2.52
N THR A 169 -1.68 18.66 2.51
CA THR A 169 -0.25 19.03 2.63
C THR A 169 0.42 19.37 1.29
N TRP A 170 -0.20 19.02 0.17
CA TRP A 170 0.30 19.25 -1.18
C TRP A 170 -0.71 20.09 -1.99
N PRO A 171 -0.57 21.44 -1.98
CA PRO A 171 -1.53 22.34 -2.63
C PRO A 171 -1.68 22.12 -4.14
N GLY A 172 -0.61 21.71 -4.83
CA GLY A 172 -0.58 21.41 -6.26
C GLY A 172 -1.26 20.10 -6.67
N ALA A 173 -1.71 19.29 -5.69
CA ALA A 173 -2.48 18.09 -5.98
C ALA A 173 -3.98 18.37 -6.05
N ARG A 174 -4.70 17.59 -6.86
CA ARG A 174 -6.16 17.43 -6.80
C ARG A 174 -6.50 16.00 -6.40
N LEU A 175 -7.55 15.82 -5.59
CA LEU A 175 -8.03 14.51 -5.16
C LEU A 175 -9.39 14.22 -5.79
N GLU A 176 -9.46 13.15 -6.56
CA GLU A 176 -10.70 12.55 -7.07
C GLU A 176 -11.06 11.35 -6.19
N VAL A 177 -12.19 11.43 -5.50
CA VAL A 177 -12.73 10.31 -4.72
C VAL A 177 -13.83 9.63 -5.52
N LEU A 178 -13.73 8.31 -5.66
CA LEU A 178 -14.61 7.49 -6.46
C LEU A 178 -15.42 6.55 -5.57
N ASP A 179 -16.75 6.60 -5.68
CA ASP A 179 -17.65 5.76 -4.89
C ASP A 179 -17.80 4.36 -5.50
N ASP A 180 -17.44 4.19 -6.77
CA ASP A 180 -17.51 2.94 -7.53
C ASP A 180 -16.15 2.20 -7.62
N ALA A 181 -15.21 2.52 -6.74
CA ALA A 181 -13.89 1.90 -6.70
C ALA A 181 -13.43 1.60 -5.27
N GLY A 182 -12.74 0.48 -5.12
CA GLY A 182 -11.88 0.12 -3.99
C GLY A 182 -10.39 0.27 -4.32
N HIS A 183 -9.58 -0.54 -3.66
CA HIS A 183 -8.15 -0.68 -3.88
C HIS A 183 -7.81 -1.28 -5.25
N THR A 184 -8.56 -2.30 -5.66
CA THR A 184 -8.40 -2.96 -6.97
C THR A 184 -8.84 -2.06 -8.13
N GLY A 185 -9.44 -0.91 -7.81
CA GLY A 185 -9.87 0.11 -8.75
C GLY A 185 -11.19 -0.22 -9.43
N SER A 186 -11.48 0.50 -10.50
CA SER A 186 -12.68 0.35 -11.33
C SER A 186 -12.41 0.81 -12.76
N THR A 187 -13.32 0.53 -13.69
CA THR A 187 -13.23 1.07 -15.05
C THR A 187 -13.18 2.60 -15.03
N ARG A 188 -13.95 3.24 -14.14
CA ARG A 188 -13.93 4.70 -13.97
C ARG A 188 -12.60 5.17 -13.42
N MET A 189 -12.06 4.50 -12.40
CA MET A 189 -10.73 4.83 -11.86
C MET A 189 -9.66 4.75 -12.93
N ARG A 190 -9.65 3.67 -13.73
CA ARG A 190 -8.74 3.51 -14.86
C ARG A 190 -8.87 4.65 -15.86
N ALA A 191 -10.10 5.04 -16.22
CA ALA A 191 -10.33 6.17 -17.12
C ALA A 191 -9.81 7.50 -16.55
N ARG A 192 -9.94 7.74 -15.23
CA ARG A 192 -9.37 8.93 -14.57
C ARG A 192 -7.85 8.91 -14.54
N VAL A 193 -7.24 7.75 -14.37
CA VAL A 193 -5.79 7.59 -14.46
C VAL A 193 -5.30 7.96 -15.86
N VAL A 194 -5.92 7.42 -16.91
CA VAL A 194 -5.55 7.73 -18.31
C VAL A 194 -5.73 9.21 -18.60
N ALA A 195 -6.88 9.80 -18.28
CA ALA A 195 -7.14 11.23 -18.53
C ALA A 195 -6.15 12.15 -17.81
N ALA A 196 -5.68 11.76 -16.62
CA ALA A 196 -4.67 12.53 -15.89
C ALA A 196 -3.28 12.42 -16.52
N LEU A 197 -2.91 11.24 -17.05
CA LEU A 197 -1.67 11.06 -17.80
C LEU A 197 -1.68 11.86 -19.11
N ASP A 198 -2.78 11.83 -19.86
CA ASP A 198 -2.95 12.62 -21.08
C ASP A 198 -2.78 14.12 -20.79
N GLY A 199 -3.42 14.61 -19.73
CA GLY A 199 -3.29 16.01 -19.31
C GLY A 199 -1.86 16.42 -18.92
N PHE A 200 -1.04 15.50 -18.40
CA PHE A 200 0.37 15.77 -18.15
C PHE A 200 1.20 15.79 -19.44
N ALA A 201 0.87 14.96 -20.42
CA ALA A 201 1.54 14.95 -21.72
C ALA A 201 1.26 16.26 -22.49
N ASP A 202 0.01 16.71 -22.50
CA ASP A 202 -0.40 17.96 -23.17
C ASP A 202 0.26 19.20 -22.55
N ALA A 203 0.47 19.21 -21.23
CA ALA A 203 1.13 20.32 -20.53
C ALA A 203 2.66 20.35 -20.71
N ALA A 204 3.26 19.26 -21.21
CA ALA A 204 4.69 19.13 -21.43
C ALA A 204 5.12 19.43 -22.89
N GLY A 205 4.16 19.48 -23.83
CA GLY A 205 4.36 19.86 -25.23
C GLY A 205 4.24 21.36 -25.47
#